data_AF-A0A1Q7WJV7-F1
#
_entry.id   AF-A0A1Q7WJV7-F1
#
_cell.length_a   1.000
_cell.length_b   1.000
_cell.length_c   1.000
_cell.angle_alpha   90.00
_cell.angle_beta   90.00
_cell.angle_gamma   90.00
#
_symmetry.space_group_name_H-M   'P 1'
#
loop_
_entity.id
_entity.type
_entity.pdbx_description
1 polymer ?
#
loop_
_entity_poly.entity_id
_entity_poly.type
_entity_poly.pdbx_seq_one_letter_code
_entity_poly.pdbx_strand_id
1 'polypeptide(L)'
;MLTANRWRGWHLAVVAVLLGAVMACEWGGKYLLGFPKPAAGPTTFTAAEILSVPLDAFRDYAKGLPYDSVSGAGDEQRLLLRIEVRGKDTTRFYGPFARIEPVLGEFQVDSASLADGRVIARIWSSGPYPKLNLQAGWTYWWVDGVGGKWRSVLISASPGKRDTSRLEFHDYRDPRDSEYQKSRSPWRQDVARFVWTESDELLWRNCTGDSSGIVLAT
;
A
#
# COMPACT_ATOMS: atom_id res chain seq x y z
N MET A 1 -16.03 67.15 31.02
CA MET A 1 -16.00 65.87 31.75
C MET A 1 -16.07 64.74 30.72
N LEU A 2 -14.96 64.03 30.51
CA LEU A 2 -14.83 62.92 29.57
C LEU A 2 -15.48 61.66 30.18
N THR A 3 -16.51 61.10 29.52
CA THR A 3 -17.08 59.81 29.88
C THR A 3 -16.29 58.68 29.22
N ALA A 4 -15.96 57.68 30.04
CA ALA A 4 -15.05 56.59 29.72
C ALA A 4 -15.56 55.68 28.59
N ASN A 5 -14.62 55.36 27.69
CA ASN A 5 -14.78 54.48 26.54
C ASN A 5 -15.07 53.04 26.98
N ARG A 6 -16.31 52.58 26.78
CA ARG A 6 -16.79 51.24 27.12
C ARG A 6 -16.77 50.32 25.89
N TRP A 7 -15.61 50.14 25.27
CA TRP A 7 -15.44 49.31 24.06
C TRP A 7 -14.22 48.40 24.21
N ARG A 8 -14.34 47.25 24.90
CA ARG A 8 -13.23 46.29 25.01
C ARG A 8 -13.60 44.79 25.07
N GLY A 9 -14.89 44.41 25.08
CA GLY A 9 -15.29 43.01 25.24
C GLY A 9 -15.65 42.26 23.95
N TRP A 10 -16.17 42.95 22.94
CA TRP A 10 -16.84 42.29 21.81
C TRP A 10 -15.89 41.80 20.71
N HIS A 11 -14.78 42.51 20.46
CA HIS A 11 -13.83 42.10 19.41
C HIS A 11 -13.05 40.82 19.77
N LEU A 12 -12.77 40.58 21.06
CA LEU A 12 -12.06 39.37 21.50
C LEU A 12 -12.93 38.11 21.39
N ALA A 13 -14.24 38.22 21.66
CA ALA A 13 -15.16 37.10 21.58
C ALA A 13 -15.35 36.62 20.12
N VAL A 14 -15.46 37.55 19.17
CA VAL A 14 -15.62 37.21 17.73
C VAL A 14 -14.36 36.56 17.15
N VAL A 15 -13.17 37.04 17.53
CA VAL A 15 -11.90 36.45 17.07
C VAL A 15 -11.69 35.04 17.64
N ALA A 16 -12.06 34.80 18.91
CA ALA A 16 -11.96 33.47 19.52
C ALA A 16 -12.91 32.44 18.89
N VAL A 17 -14.13 32.83 18.52
CA VAL A 17 -15.09 31.95 17.84
C VAL A 17 -14.64 31.63 16.41
N LEU A 18 -14.10 32.61 15.68
CA LEU A 18 -13.57 32.38 14.33
C LEU A 18 -12.30 31.52 14.34
N LEU A 19 -11.38 31.70 15.29
CA LEU A 19 -10.22 30.82 15.46
C LEU A 19 -10.63 29.40 15.86
N GLY A 20 -11.62 29.23 16.74
CA GLY A 20 -12.16 27.92 17.12
C GLY A 20 -12.81 27.18 15.94
N ALA A 21 -13.57 27.89 15.10
CA ALA A 21 -14.22 27.31 13.92
C ALA A 21 -13.22 26.94 12.82
N VAL A 22 -12.19 27.77 12.57
CA VAL A 22 -11.15 27.49 11.56
C VAL A 22 -10.25 26.34 12.01
N MET A 23 -9.83 26.32 13.27
CA MET A 23 -8.98 25.24 13.82
C MET A 23 -9.74 23.91 13.93
N ALA A 24 -11.04 23.93 14.25
CA ALA A 24 -11.86 22.71 14.30
C ALA A 24 -12.16 22.13 12.91
N CYS A 25 -12.21 22.96 11.86
CA CYS A 25 -12.48 22.48 10.50
C CYS A 25 -11.26 21.76 9.88
N GLU A 26 -10.03 22.23 10.17
CA GLU A 26 -8.80 21.62 9.66
C GLU A 26 -8.34 20.39 10.46
N TRP A 27 -8.55 20.41 11.79
CA TRP A 27 -8.14 19.29 12.65
C TRP A 27 -9.26 18.28 12.91
N GLY A 28 -10.53 18.70 12.95
CA GLY A 28 -11.67 17.81 13.18
C GLY A 28 -11.88 16.81 12.04
N GLY A 29 -11.62 17.19 10.79
CA GLY A 29 -11.76 16.32 9.63
C GLY A 29 -10.78 15.13 9.62
N LYS A 30 -9.56 15.31 10.14
CA LYS A 30 -8.53 14.24 10.13
C LYS A 30 -8.71 13.20 11.23
N TYR A 31 -9.41 13.51 12.31
CA TYR A 31 -9.59 12.60 13.45
C TYR A 31 -11.02 12.05 13.61
N LEU A 32 -12.01 12.57 12.87
CA LEU A 32 -13.40 12.10 12.91
C LEU A 32 -13.84 11.27 11.69
N LEU A 33 -13.07 11.25 10.61
CA LEU A 33 -13.33 10.35 9.49
C LEU A 33 -12.82 8.96 9.85
N GLY A 34 -13.75 8.03 10.10
CA GLY A 34 -13.43 6.62 10.25
C GLY A 34 -12.59 6.13 9.07
N PHE A 35 -11.72 5.16 9.32
CA PHE A 35 -10.86 4.57 8.30
C PHE A 35 -11.64 4.18 7.02
N PRO A 36 -11.07 4.41 5.82
CA PRO A 36 -11.74 4.08 4.57
C PRO A 36 -12.09 2.59 4.53
N LYS A 37 -13.34 2.25 4.20
CA LYS A 37 -13.77 0.85 4.09
C LYS A 37 -12.97 0.15 2.96
N PRO A 38 -12.64 -1.14 3.11
CA PRO A 38 -12.04 -1.91 2.03
C PRO A 38 -12.85 -1.84 0.75
N ALA A 39 -12.17 -1.80 -0.39
CA ALA A 39 -12.80 -2.04 -1.68
C ALA A 39 -13.36 -3.48 -1.74
N ALA A 40 -14.44 -3.66 -2.50
CA ALA A 40 -14.97 -4.98 -2.78
C ALA A 40 -13.97 -5.78 -3.63
N GLY A 41 -13.90 -7.09 -3.38
CA GLY A 41 -13.22 -8.03 -4.29
C GLY A 41 -13.95 -8.11 -5.64
N PRO A 42 -13.37 -8.76 -6.65
CA PRO A 42 -14.06 -8.96 -7.91
C PRO A 42 -15.26 -9.88 -7.73
N THR A 43 -16.34 -9.62 -8.45
CA THR A 43 -17.56 -10.45 -8.46
C THR A 43 -17.68 -11.31 -9.72
N THR A 44 -16.83 -11.07 -10.71
CA THR A 44 -16.92 -11.65 -12.06
C THR A 44 -15.92 -12.79 -12.29
N PHE A 45 -14.95 -12.98 -11.41
CA PHE A 45 -13.97 -14.06 -11.46
C PHE A 45 -13.40 -14.31 -10.05
N THR A 46 -12.84 -15.50 -9.86
CA THR A 46 -12.30 -15.99 -8.60
C THR A 46 -10.78 -16.06 -8.60
N ALA A 47 -10.18 -16.31 -7.43
CA ALA A 47 -8.77 -16.69 -7.31
C ALA A 47 -8.35 -17.82 -8.28
N ALA A 48 -9.18 -18.85 -8.45
CA ALA A 48 -8.85 -19.97 -9.34
C ALA A 48 -8.66 -19.52 -10.81
N GLU A 49 -9.35 -18.47 -11.23
CA GLU A 49 -9.44 -18.04 -12.63
C GLU A 49 -8.46 -16.94 -12.99
N ILE A 50 -7.79 -16.29 -12.01
CA ILE A 50 -7.00 -15.07 -12.22
C ILE A 50 -5.92 -15.18 -13.31
N LEU A 51 -5.34 -16.37 -13.52
CA LEU A 51 -4.33 -16.60 -14.55
C LEU A 51 -4.95 -16.66 -15.96
N SER A 52 -6.22 -17.04 -16.07
CA SER A 52 -6.93 -17.30 -17.32
C SER A 52 -8.00 -16.27 -17.68
N VAL A 53 -8.45 -15.44 -16.73
CA VAL A 53 -9.46 -14.40 -16.96
C VAL A 53 -9.05 -13.48 -18.13
N PRO A 54 -9.97 -13.01 -18.98
CA PRO A 54 -9.65 -12.02 -20.00
C PRO A 54 -8.99 -10.78 -19.37
N LEU A 55 -7.90 -10.30 -19.98
CA LEU A 55 -7.14 -9.18 -19.43
C LEU A 55 -7.96 -7.89 -19.33
N ASP A 56 -8.89 -7.67 -20.27
CA ASP A 56 -9.77 -6.50 -20.25
C ASP A 56 -10.78 -6.58 -19.10
N ALA A 57 -11.36 -7.74 -18.82
CA ALA A 57 -12.24 -7.93 -17.66
C ALA A 57 -11.49 -7.67 -16.33
N PHE A 58 -10.24 -8.15 -16.22
CA PHE A 58 -9.40 -7.84 -15.06
C PHE A 58 -9.08 -6.35 -14.97
N ARG A 59 -8.74 -5.68 -16.08
CA ARG A 59 -8.42 -4.25 -16.11
C ARG A 59 -9.62 -3.40 -15.72
N ASP A 60 -10.82 -3.76 -16.15
CA ASP A 60 -12.04 -3.04 -15.79
C ASP A 60 -12.30 -3.10 -14.29
N TYR A 61 -12.12 -4.28 -13.69
CA TYR A 61 -12.13 -4.43 -12.23
C TYR A 61 -11.04 -3.57 -11.56
N ALA A 62 -9.78 -3.73 -11.98
CA ALA A 62 -8.65 -3.10 -11.30
C ALA A 62 -8.67 -1.57 -11.42
N LYS A 63 -9.06 -1.01 -12.58
CA LYS A 63 -9.20 0.44 -12.77
C LYS A 63 -10.28 1.07 -11.89
N GLY A 64 -11.29 0.29 -11.51
CA GLY A 64 -12.38 0.76 -10.64
C GLY A 64 -12.00 0.86 -9.16
N LEU A 65 -10.81 0.40 -8.77
CA LEU A 65 -10.40 0.38 -7.37
C LEU A 65 -9.92 1.76 -6.89
N PRO A 66 -10.25 2.15 -5.65
CA PRO A 66 -9.76 3.38 -5.05
C PRO A 66 -8.32 3.17 -4.56
N TYR A 67 -7.33 3.79 -5.20
CA TYR A 67 -5.92 3.71 -4.81
C TYR A 67 -5.50 4.91 -3.96
N ASP A 68 -4.67 4.67 -2.96
CA ASP A 68 -4.03 5.72 -2.17
C ASP A 68 -2.77 6.22 -2.89
N SER A 69 -2.88 7.39 -3.52
CA SER A 69 -1.77 8.03 -4.22
C SER A 69 -1.02 9.05 -3.35
N VAL A 70 -1.34 9.15 -2.05
CA VAL A 70 -0.63 10.06 -1.15
C VAL A 70 0.80 9.57 -0.96
N SER A 71 1.77 10.48 -1.10
CA SER A 71 3.18 10.14 -0.88
C SER A 71 3.36 9.60 0.54
N GLY A 72 3.98 8.41 0.65
CA GLY A 72 4.16 7.68 1.89
C GLY A 72 3.03 6.71 2.26
N ALA A 73 1.92 6.66 1.51
CA ALA A 73 0.89 5.64 1.74
C ALA A 73 1.34 4.23 1.32
N GLY A 74 2.18 4.14 0.30
CA GLY A 74 2.86 2.91 -0.11
C GLY A 74 4.37 3.03 0.02
N ASP A 75 5.07 2.86 -1.09
CA ASP A 75 6.54 2.95 -1.16
C ASP A 75 6.98 3.56 -2.50
N GLU A 76 8.10 4.26 -2.51
CA GLU A 76 8.63 5.01 -3.65
C GLU A 76 10.16 4.96 -3.66
N GLN A 77 10.76 4.29 -4.64
CA GLN A 77 12.23 4.16 -4.68
C GLN A 77 12.79 3.76 -6.05
N ARG A 78 14.12 3.77 -6.17
CA ARG A 78 14.83 3.13 -7.28
C ARG A 78 15.09 1.66 -6.97
N LEU A 79 14.81 0.79 -7.93
CA LEU A 79 14.94 -0.67 -7.77
C LEU A 79 16.38 -1.15 -7.98
N LEU A 80 16.87 -2.06 -7.15
CA LEU A 80 18.22 -2.62 -7.15
C LEU A 80 18.42 -3.64 -8.28
N LEU A 81 19.27 -3.34 -9.24
CA LEU A 81 19.61 -4.27 -10.33
C LEU A 81 20.60 -5.34 -9.90
N ARG A 82 21.64 -4.95 -9.17
CA ARG A 82 22.68 -5.86 -8.68
C ARG A 82 23.56 -5.21 -7.61
N ILE A 83 24.26 -6.06 -6.88
CA ILE A 83 25.32 -5.69 -5.94
C ILE A 83 26.63 -6.29 -6.45
N GLU A 84 27.67 -5.47 -6.51
CA GLU A 84 29.04 -5.93 -6.78
C GLU A 84 29.89 -5.76 -5.53
N VAL A 85 30.46 -6.86 -5.05
CA VAL A 85 31.38 -6.85 -3.89
C VAL A 85 32.81 -7.02 -4.40
N ARG A 86 33.70 -6.08 -4.04
CA ARG A 86 35.13 -6.13 -4.34
C ARG A 86 35.94 -5.91 -3.06
N GLY A 87 36.43 -7.01 -2.48
CA GLY A 87 37.11 -6.94 -1.19
C GLY A 87 36.14 -6.50 -0.09
N LYS A 88 36.40 -5.36 0.55
CA LYS A 88 35.50 -4.76 1.55
C LYS A 88 34.48 -3.80 0.94
N ASP A 89 34.60 -3.47 -0.34
CA ASP A 89 33.75 -2.49 -0.99
C ASP A 89 32.51 -3.15 -1.57
N THR A 90 31.35 -2.53 -1.34
CA THR A 90 30.05 -2.97 -1.85
C THR A 90 29.45 -1.85 -2.69
N THR A 91 29.35 -2.08 -4.00
CA THR A 91 28.74 -1.15 -4.96
C THR A 91 27.35 -1.63 -5.33
N ARG A 92 26.36 -0.73 -5.28
CA ARG A 92 24.96 -1.01 -5.61
C ARG A 92 24.58 -0.32 -6.90
N PHE A 93 23.96 -1.06 -7.81
CA PHE A 93 23.49 -0.55 -9.10
C PHE A 93 21.98 -0.47 -9.07
N TYR A 94 21.45 0.74 -9.26
CA TYR A 94 20.02 0.99 -9.26
C TYR A 94 19.48 1.15 -10.68
N GLY A 95 18.26 0.69 -10.87
CA GLY A 95 17.50 0.71 -12.11
C GLY A 95 16.36 1.72 -12.06
N PRO A 96 15.17 1.37 -12.60
CA PRO A 96 14.06 2.31 -12.73
C PRO A 96 13.53 2.74 -11.36
N PHE A 97 12.87 3.89 -11.33
CA PHE A 97 12.07 4.31 -10.18
C PHE A 97 10.74 3.57 -10.22
N ALA A 98 10.27 3.14 -9.05
CA ALA A 98 8.98 2.51 -8.89
C ALA A 98 8.22 3.10 -7.70
N ARG A 99 6.90 3.11 -7.83
CA ARG A 99 5.96 3.58 -6.81
C ARG A 99 4.86 2.57 -6.61
N ILE A 100 4.55 2.27 -5.36
CA ILE A 100 3.43 1.44 -4.95
C ILE A 100 2.31 2.34 -4.42
N GLU A 101 1.11 2.13 -4.94
CA GLU A 101 -0.12 2.75 -4.44
C GLU A 101 -1.06 1.64 -3.96
N PRO A 102 -1.28 1.50 -2.64
CA PRO A 102 -2.18 0.49 -2.10
C PRO A 102 -3.63 0.82 -2.41
N VAL A 103 -4.51 -0.18 -2.37
CA VAL A 103 -5.95 0.02 -2.39
C VAL A 103 -6.40 0.59 -1.05
N LEU A 104 -7.22 1.64 -1.06
CA LEU A 104 -7.74 2.28 0.14
C LEU A 104 -8.53 1.27 1.00
N GLY A 105 -8.23 1.27 2.30
CA GLY A 105 -8.90 0.40 3.28
C GLY A 105 -8.42 -1.05 3.29
N GLU A 106 -7.51 -1.45 2.39
CA GLU A 106 -7.06 -2.84 2.25
C GLU A 106 -6.39 -3.40 3.52
N PHE A 107 -5.88 -2.54 4.41
CA PHE A 107 -5.31 -2.93 5.71
C PHE A 107 -6.34 -3.50 6.69
N GLN A 108 -7.63 -3.32 6.41
CA GLN A 108 -8.73 -3.87 7.20
C GLN A 108 -9.21 -5.23 6.67
N VAL A 109 -8.67 -5.71 5.55
CA VAL A 109 -9.02 -7.01 4.98
C VAL A 109 -8.39 -8.12 5.81
N ASP A 110 -9.23 -9.08 6.22
CA ASP A 110 -8.78 -10.28 6.93
C ASP A 110 -8.26 -11.35 5.96
N SER A 111 -7.56 -12.33 6.51
CA SER A 111 -6.94 -13.41 5.74
C SER A 111 -7.96 -14.27 4.98
N ALA A 112 -9.18 -14.44 5.47
CA ALA A 112 -10.22 -15.19 4.78
C ALA A 112 -10.66 -14.47 3.49
N SER A 113 -11.00 -13.18 3.61
CA SER A 113 -11.40 -12.31 2.50
C SER A 113 -10.27 -12.07 1.50
N LEU A 114 -9.03 -12.16 1.96
CA LEU A 114 -7.87 -12.10 1.09
C LEU A 114 -7.65 -13.41 0.32
N ALA A 115 -7.90 -14.56 0.95
CA ALA A 115 -7.75 -15.86 0.30
C ALA A 115 -8.67 -16.00 -0.93
N ASP A 116 -9.84 -15.35 -0.92
CA ASP A 116 -10.78 -15.27 -2.05
C ASP A 116 -10.19 -14.55 -3.29
N GLY A 117 -9.15 -13.74 -3.07
CA GLY A 117 -8.38 -13.09 -4.12
C GLY A 117 -8.84 -11.68 -4.44
N ARG A 118 -7.88 -10.74 -4.49
CA ARG A 118 -8.12 -9.32 -4.79
C ARG A 118 -6.85 -8.58 -5.19
N VAL A 119 -7.02 -7.44 -5.87
CA VAL A 119 -5.93 -6.48 -6.04
C VAL A 119 -5.75 -5.69 -4.76
N ILE A 120 -4.50 -5.58 -4.32
CA ILE A 120 -4.14 -4.93 -3.05
C ILE A 120 -3.38 -3.64 -3.25
N ALA A 121 -2.76 -3.50 -4.42
CA ALA A 121 -1.99 -2.32 -4.81
C ALA A 121 -1.81 -2.29 -6.33
N ARG A 122 -1.36 -1.14 -6.82
CA ARG A 122 -0.76 -1.00 -8.16
C ARG A 122 0.65 -0.45 -8.03
N ILE A 123 1.53 -0.88 -8.91
CA ILE A 123 2.94 -0.54 -8.96
C ILE A 123 3.20 0.19 -10.26
N TRP A 124 3.60 1.45 -10.19
CA TRP A 124 4.13 2.18 -11.34
C TRP A 124 5.63 1.94 -11.44
N SER A 125 6.15 1.77 -12.66
CA SER A 125 7.59 1.81 -12.89
C SER A 125 7.95 2.72 -14.06
N SER A 126 9.06 3.45 -13.92
CA SER A 126 9.60 4.30 -14.98
C SER A 126 10.25 3.51 -16.13
N GLY A 127 10.43 2.20 -15.97
CA GLY A 127 11.06 1.32 -16.95
C GLY A 127 10.82 -0.16 -16.63
N PRO A 128 11.26 -1.09 -17.49
CA PRO A 128 11.14 -2.51 -17.21
C PRO A 128 12.06 -2.93 -16.05
N TYR A 129 11.56 -3.81 -15.18
CA TYR A 129 12.33 -4.46 -14.11
C TYR A 129 11.95 -5.94 -14.04
N PRO A 130 12.67 -6.81 -14.79
CA PRO A 130 12.29 -8.21 -14.98
C PRO A 130 12.19 -9.02 -13.69
N LYS A 131 12.98 -8.69 -12.67
CA LYS A 131 13.00 -9.39 -11.38
C LYS A 131 11.63 -9.43 -10.69
N LEU A 132 10.87 -8.35 -10.82
CA LEU A 132 9.48 -8.26 -10.32
C LEU A 132 8.49 -8.23 -11.50
N ASN A 133 8.87 -8.72 -12.68
CA ASN A 133 8.06 -8.68 -13.89
C ASN A 133 7.40 -7.31 -14.18
N LEU A 134 8.05 -6.21 -13.78
CA LEU A 134 7.49 -4.87 -13.99
C LEU A 134 7.80 -4.44 -15.42
N GLN A 135 6.81 -3.78 -16.02
CA GLN A 135 6.96 -3.04 -17.27
C GLN A 135 6.91 -1.55 -16.98
N ALA A 136 7.31 -0.73 -17.94
CA ALA A 136 7.06 0.71 -17.85
C ALA A 136 5.54 0.97 -17.75
N GLY A 137 5.14 1.83 -16.81
CA GLY A 137 3.74 2.11 -16.48
C GLY A 137 3.22 1.28 -15.31
N TRP A 138 1.90 1.06 -15.28
CA TRP A 138 1.22 0.40 -14.16
C TRP A 138 1.21 -1.12 -14.28
N THR A 139 1.44 -1.78 -13.15
CA THR A 139 1.27 -3.21 -12.93
C THR A 139 0.39 -3.41 -11.70
N TYR A 140 -0.63 -4.24 -11.80
CA TYR A 140 -1.53 -4.51 -10.68
C TYR A 140 -1.03 -5.68 -9.87
N TRP A 141 -1.14 -5.58 -8.55
CA TRP A 141 -0.70 -6.59 -7.63
C TRP A 141 -1.89 -7.31 -7.01
N TRP A 142 -2.09 -8.55 -7.44
CA TRP A 142 -3.11 -9.45 -6.95
C TRP A 142 -2.54 -10.42 -5.91
N VAL A 143 -3.31 -10.69 -4.86
CA VAL A 143 -2.98 -11.71 -3.85
C VAL A 143 -4.20 -12.59 -3.59
N ASP A 144 -4.00 -13.90 -3.53
CA ASP A 144 -5.02 -14.91 -3.20
C ASP A 144 -4.45 -16.11 -2.44
N GLY A 145 -5.34 -16.99 -1.96
CA GLY A 145 -5.00 -18.27 -1.35
C GLY A 145 -5.46 -19.43 -2.22
N VAL A 146 -4.52 -20.23 -2.75
CA VAL A 146 -4.81 -21.41 -3.58
C VAL A 146 -4.07 -22.62 -3.07
N GLY A 147 -4.79 -23.73 -2.84
CA GLY A 147 -4.20 -24.98 -2.38
C GLY A 147 -3.54 -24.87 -0.98
N GLY A 148 -4.07 -24.01 -0.11
CA GLY A 148 -3.50 -23.76 1.22
C GLY A 148 -2.22 -22.93 1.22
N LYS A 149 -1.85 -22.34 0.08
CA LYS A 149 -0.68 -21.46 -0.06
C LYS A 149 -1.12 -20.09 -0.57
N TRP A 150 -0.47 -19.05 -0.09
CA TRP A 150 -0.63 -17.72 -0.66
C TRP A 150 0.04 -17.62 -2.02
N ARG A 151 -0.57 -16.87 -2.92
CA ARG A 151 -0.02 -16.58 -4.24
C ARG A 151 -0.15 -15.10 -4.54
N SER A 152 0.93 -14.54 -5.08
CA SER A 152 1.00 -13.17 -5.58
C SER A 152 1.14 -13.20 -7.09
N VAL A 153 0.34 -12.40 -7.78
CA VAL A 153 0.35 -12.30 -9.24
C VAL A 153 0.49 -10.83 -9.62
N LEU A 154 1.50 -10.54 -10.45
CA LEU A 154 1.73 -9.24 -11.04
C LEU A 154 1.17 -9.22 -12.46
N ILE A 155 0.26 -8.28 -12.71
CA ILE A 155 -0.52 -8.23 -13.95
C ILE A 155 -0.31 -6.87 -14.61
N SER A 156 0.43 -6.85 -15.72
CA SER A 156 0.75 -5.59 -16.41
C SER A 156 -0.49 -4.92 -17.01
N ALA A 157 -0.55 -3.59 -16.95
CA ALA A 157 -1.59 -2.80 -17.60
C ALA A 157 -1.44 -2.70 -19.12
N SER A 158 -0.23 -2.88 -19.68
CA SER A 158 0.09 -2.91 -21.13
C SER A 158 -0.02 -4.37 -21.66
N PRO A 159 0.21 -4.72 -22.96
CA PRO A 159 -0.10 -6.06 -23.49
C PRO A 159 0.42 -7.17 -22.57
N GLY A 160 -0.53 -7.85 -21.93
CA GLY A 160 -0.39 -8.27 -20.54
C GLY A 160 0.45 -9.51 -20.37
N LYS A 161 1.50 -9.37 -19.55
CA LYS A 161 2.11 -10.49 -18.86
C LYS A 161 1.46 -10.60 -17.48
N ARG A 162 1.03 -11.81 -17.16
CA ARG A 162 0.78 -12.25 -15.80
C ARG A 162 1.98 -13.06 -15.38
N ASP A 163 2.52 -12.75 -14.22
CA ASP A 163 3.59 -13.56 -13.65
C ASP A 163 3.39 -13.68 -12.14
N THR A 164 3.73 -14.84 -11.63
CA THR A 164 3.71 -15.08 -10.19
C THR A 164 4.95 -14.45 -9.59
N SER A 165 4.76 -13.64 -8.56
CA SER A 165 5.87 -13.06 -7.81
C SER A 165 5.97 -13.71 -6.43
N ARG A 166 7.18 -13.75 -5.89
CA ARG A 166 7.39 -14.01 -4.46
C ARG A 166 6.65 -12.94 -3.65
N LEU A 167 6.03 -13.37 -2.55
CA LEU A 167 5.30 -12.54 -1.60
C LEU A 167 5.83 -12.81 -0.21
N GLU A 168 6.14 -11.75 0.51
CA GLU A 168 6.47 -11.83 1.94
C GLU A 168 5.36 -11.20 2.76
N PHE A 169 4.90 -11.96 3.75
CA PHE A 169 3.96 -11.48 4.76
C PHE A 169 4.72 -11.07 6.01
N HIS A 170 4.40 -9.89 6.51
CA HIS A 170 4.76 -9.50 7.87
C HIS A 170 3.49 -9.21 8.66
N ASP A 171 3.46 -9.68 9.89
CA ASP A 171 2.35 -9.44 10.81
C ASP A 171 2.81 -8.45 11.87
N TYR A 172 2.46 -7.16 11.71
CA TYR A 172 2.77 -6.14 12.73
C TYR A 172 2.01 -6.33 14.04
N ARG A 173 1.15 -7.36 14.16
CA ARG A 173 0.57 -7.76 15.43
C ARG A 173 1.34 -8.90 16.08
N ASP A 174 2.19 -9.61 15.35
CA ASP A 174 3.03 -10.67 15.91
C ASP A 174 4.21 -10.02 16.66
N PRO A 175 4.28 -10.14 18.01
CA PRO A 175 5.40 -9.60 18.79
C PRO A 175 6.77 -10.21 18.43
N ARG A 176 6.79 -11.29 17.66
CA ARG A 176 8.00 -11.98 17.19
C ARG A 176 8.53 -11.44 15.86
N ASP A 177 7.75 -10.61 15.17
CA ASP A 177 8.22 -9.93 13.96
C ASP A 177 9.27 -8.86 14.35
N SER A 178 10.42 -8.84 13.66
CA SER A 178 11.48 -7.87 13.91
C SER A 178 11.05 -6.42 13.69
N GLU A 179 9.99 -6.20 12.90
CA GLU A 179 9.42 -4.88 12.65
C GLU A 179 8.23 -4.55 13.57
N TYR A 180 7.85 -5.44 14.51
CA TYR A 180 6.78 -5.20 15.46
C TYR A 180 7.05 -3.94 16.30
N GLN A 181 6.21 -2.93 16.14
CA GLN A 181 6.23 -1.73 16.98
C GLN A 181 4.84 -1.43 17.51
N LYS A 182 4.61 -1.82 18.78
CA LYS A 182 3.35 -1.62 19.52
C LYS A 182 2.81 -0.19 19.46
N SER A 183 3.69 0.81 19.35
CA SER A 183 3.34 2.23 19.23
C SER A 183 3.08 2.72 17.80
N ARG A 184 3.52 1.97 16.77
CA ARG A 184 3.30 2.28 15.34
C ARG A 184 2.16 1.49 14.70
N SER A 185 1.63 0.48 15.40
CA SER A 185 0.40 -0.22 15.03
C SER A 185 -0.84 0.65 14.72
N PRO A 186 -0.94 1.96 15.10
CA PRO A 186 -2.04 2.83 14.65
C PRO A 186 -1.88 3.36 13.22
N TRP A 187 -0.66 3.48 12.68
CA TRP A 187 -0.38 4.11 11.37
C TRP A 187 -0.49 3.10 10.21
N ARG A 188 -1.58 2.34 10.18
CA ARG A 188 -1.85 1.11 9.40
C ARG A 188 -1.92 1.26 7.87
N GLN A 189 -1.23 2.21 7.26
CA GLN A 189 -1.36 2.50 5.83
C GLN A 189 -0.54 1.56 4.94
N ASP A 190 0.40 0.84 5.54
CA ASP A 190 1.44 0.09 4.82
C ASP A 190 0.97 -1.34 4.50
N VAL A 191 0.11 -1.52 3.49
CA VAL A 191 -0.31 -2.87 3.04
C VAL A 191 0.59 -3.42 1.95
N ALA A 192 1.34 -2.56 1.26
CA ALA A 192 2.13 -2.92 0.09
C ALA A 192 3.41 -2.06 0.03
N ARG A 193 4.58 -2.69 0.10
CA ARG A 193 5.91 -2.05 0.05
C ARG A 193 6.91 -2.96 -0.66
N PHE A 194 8.13 -2.46 -0.84
CA PHE A 194 9.25 -3.30 -1.19
C PHE A 194 9.96 -3.76 0.11
N VAL A 195 10.19 -5.06 0.29
CA VAL A 195 11.12 -5.55 1.32
C VAL A 195 12.53 -5.31 0.81
N TRP A 196 13.33 -4.63 1.62
CA TRP A 196 14.76 -4.52 1.41
C TRP A 196 15.48 -5.50 2.34
N THR A 197 16.26 -6.39 1.76
CA THR A 197 17.33 -7.07 2.50
C THR A 197 18.66 -6.54 2.00
N GLU A 198 19.75 -6.72 2.76
CA GLU A 198 21.07 -6.24 2.33
C GLU A 198 21.52 -6.80 0.96
N SER A 199 20.88 -7.87 0.50
CA SER A 199 21.18 -8.60 -0.73
C SER A 199 20.05 -8.67 -1.76
N ASP A 200 18.82 -8.24 -1.44
CA ASP A 200 17.65 -8.50 -2.29
C ASP A 200 16.50 -7.50 -2.10
N GLU A 201 15.63 -7.42 -3.10
CA GLU A 201 14.39 -6.64 -3.09
C GLU A 201 13.22 -7.54 -3.44
N LEU A 202 12.23 -7.61 -2.54
CA LEU A 202 11.02 -8.41 -2.68
C LEU A 202 9.77 -7.55 -2.52
N LEU A 203 8.61 -8.10 -2.86
CA LEU A 203 7.34 -7.45 -2.62
C LEU A 203 6.77 -7.88 -1.28
N TRP A 204 6.34 -6.89 -0.52
CA TRP A 204 5.89 -7.00 0.86
C TRP A 204 4.41 -6.70 1.07
N ARG A 205 3.70 -7.54 1.82
CA ARG A 205 2.36 -7.23 2.30
C ARG A 205 2.19 -7.41 3.80
N ASN A 206 1.52 -6.46 4.43
CA ASN A 206 1.02 -6.59 5.80
C ASN A 206 -0.31 -7.37 5.86
N CYS A 207 -0.47 -8.24 6.86
CA CYS A 207 -1.72 -8.94 7.14
C CYS A 207 -2.23 -8.69 8.55
N THR A 208 -3.56 -8.73 8.72
CA THR A 208 -4.18 -8.64 10.06
C THR A 208 -4.55 -10.03 10.58
N GLY A 209 -3.56 -10.74 11.12
CA GLY A 209 -3.74 -12.01 11.81
C GLY A 209 -3.30 -13.25 11.02
N ASP A 210 -2.56 -14.10 11.73
CA ASP A 210 -2.02 -15.43 11.38
C ASP A 210 -1.56 -15.57 9.92
N SER A 211 -0.51 -14.82 9.60
CA SER A 211 0.14 -14.80 8.28
C SER A 211 1.58 -15.29 8.38
N SER A 212 1.80 -16.38 9.13
CA SER A 212 3.12 -16.98 9.26
C SER A 212 3.51 -17.70 7.96
N GLY A 213 4.34 -17.06 7.13
CA GLY A 213 5.00 -17.72 6.00
C GLY A 213 5.66 -16.77 4.99
N ILE A 214 6.98 -16.91 4.80
CA ILE A 214 7.63 -16.54 3.55
C ILE A 214 7.16 -17.56 2.50
N VAL A 215 6.44 -17.12 1.46
CA VAL A 215 6.04 -18.03 0.39
C VAL A 215 7.00 -17.90 -0.77
N LEU A 216 7.92 -18.87 -0.84
CA LEU A 216 8.72 -19.14 -2.03
C LEU A 216 7.78 -19.74 -3.10
N ALA A 217 7.55 -19.01 -4.18
CA ALA A 217 7.00 -19.60 -5.39
C ALA A 217 8.09 -20.53 -5.96
N THR A 218 7.81 -21.85 -5.96
CA THR A 218 8.58 -22.86 -6.69
C THR A 218 8.15 -22.89 -8.15
#